data_AF-A0A2S0VN49-F1
#
_entry.id   AF-A0A2S0VN49-F1
#
_cell.length_a   1.000
_cell.length_b   1.000
_cell.length_c   1.000
_cell.angle_alpha   90.00
_cell.angle_beta   90.00
_cell.angle_gamma   90.00
#
_symmetry.space_group_name_H-M   'P 1'
#
loop_
_entity.id
_entity.type
_entity.pdbx_description
1 polymer ?
#
loop_
_entity_poly.entity_id
_entity_poly.type
_entity_poly.pdbx_seq_one_letter_code
_entity_poly.pdbx_strand_id
1 'polypeptide(L)'
;MSDFSLLINAVYVVSATLFIFGLKLLSHPSTARKGNLLSALAMFFAVVVTLLDKQIISFEIILLSVLIGSAIGVFAAKKVEMTSMPELVSLFNGVGGLSSLAVAYAAIVGEVQLSTFVLIVSFLALLIGAVTFSGSVIAWAKLSERMIGRPIVFKGQVVANVLLIAAIVTSGYLVVTQPEITTWHYLAIGLALVMGIMVVLPIGGADMPVVISLLNSYSGLAACAAGFALQNNLLIVAGALVGASGIILTNIMCKAMNRSLVNVLTSGFQAVVSSDMKIEGEIKALSAEDAFYVLEAAQSVLVIPGYGMAVAQAQHTMKELQELLEDNGAEVSYAIHPVAGRMPGHMNVLLAEADVSYEQLFEMDEVNPRIENYDVAIVIGANDVVNPAAREMKGSPIYGMPVINADLAKNVFVLKRGMATGFAGVDNPLFFKQNTRMIFGDAKETLGNLVRQFAD
;
A
#
# COMPACT_ATOMS: atom_id res chain seq x y z
N MET A 1 12.14 -35.68 -27.00
CA MET A 1 11.08 -35.24 -26.05
C MET A 1 11.67 -34.74 -24.73
N SER A 2 12.85 -35.23 -24.30
CA SER A 2 13.64 -34.71 -23.18
C SER A 2 14.15 -33.28 -23.38
N ASP A 3 14.52 -32.90 -24.61
CA ASP A 3 15.29 -31.65 -24.81
C ASP A 3 14.42 -30.39 -24.66
N PHE A 4 13.15 -30.46 -25.07
CA PHE A 4 12.20 -29.35 -24.90
C PHE A 4 11.79 -29.16 -23.44
N SER A 5 11.56 -30.24 -22.69
CA SER A 5 11.25 -30.15 -21.26
C SER A 5 12.44 -29.67 -20.45
N LEU A 6 13.66 -30.09 -20.81
CA LEU A 6 14.89 -29.56 -20.23
C LEU A 6 15.04 -28.06 -20.51
N LEU A 7 14.80 -27.63 -21.75
CA LEU A 7 14.85 -26.22 -22.14
C LEU A 7 13.81 -25.39 -21.37
N ILE A 8 12.56 -25.85 -21.29
CA ILE A 8 11.48 -25.16 -20.56
C ILE A 8 11.88 -24.98 -19.09
N ASN A 9 12.31 -26.07 -18.43
CA ASN A 9 12.72 -26.01 -17.03
C ASN A 9 13.97 -25.13 -16.82
N ALA A 10 14.94 -25.17 -17.73
CA ALA A 10 16.12 -24.30 -17.65
C ALA A 10 15.71 -22.82 -17.75
N VAL A 11 14.83 -22.48 -18.69
CA VAL A 11 14.32 -21.10 -18.83
C VAL A 11 13.49 -20.68 -17.62
N TYR A 12 12.71 -21.58 -17.01
CA TYR A 12 12.02 -21.30 -15.75
C TYR A 12 13.00 -20.98 -14.62
N VAL A 13 14.08 -21.74 -14.46
CA VAL A 13 15.11 -21.46 -13.46
C VAL A 13 15.81 -20.12 -13.72
N VAL A 14 16.14 -19.83 -14.98
CA VAL A 14 16.71 -18.53 -15.36
C VAL A 14 15.73 -17.40 -15.06
N SER A 15 14.47 -17.52 -15.46
CA SER A 15 13.44 -16.51 -15.23
C SER A 15 13.20 -16.27 -13.73
N ALA A 16 13.16 -17.33 -12.93
CA ALA A 16 13.07 -17.24 -11.47
C ALA A 16 14.27 -16.48 -10.87
N THR A 17 15.48 -16.78 -11.35
CA THR A 17 16.71 -16.07 -10.95
C THR A 17 16.64 -14.59 -11.32
N LEU A 18 16.16 -14.27 -12.52
CA LEU A 18 15.96 -12.89 -12.98
C LEU A 18 14.93 -12.14 -12.13
N PHE A 19 13.84 -12.78 -11.69
CA PHE A 19 12.88 -12.17 -10.75
C PHE A 19 13.52 -11.83 -9.39
N ILE A 20 14.36 -12.73 -8.86
CA ILE A 20 15.07 -12.50 -7.58
C ILE A 20 16.01 -11.30 -7.71
N PHE A 21 16.84 -11.25 -8.76
CA PHE A 21 17.72 -10.10 -8.99
C PHE A 21 16.93 -8.83 -9.31
N GLY A 22 15.82 -8.94 -10.04
CA GLY A 22 14.93 -7.84 -10.35
C GLY A 22 14.42 -7.15 -9.09
N LEU A 23 13.91 -7.93 -8.13
CA LEU A 23 13.43 -7.42 -6.83
C LEU A 23 14.55 -6.89 -5.95
N LYS A 24 15.73 -7.52 -5.96
CA LYS A 24 16.90 -6.99 -5.26
C LYS A 24 17.32 -5.62 -5.81
N LEU A 25 17.26 -5.43 -7.13
CA LEU A 25 17.61 -4.14 -7.74
C LEU A 25 16.53 -3.07 -7.53
N LEU A 26 15.27 -3.47 -7.27
CA LEU A 26 14.18 -2.56 -6.90
C LEU A 26 14.31 -1.97 -5.50
N SER A 27 15.15 -2.52 -4.63
CA SER A 27 15.35 -2.00 -3.26
C SER A 27 16.18 -0.72 -3.19
N HIS A 28 16.80 -0.30 -4.30
CA HIS A 28 17.61 0.93 -4.36
C HIS A 28 17.17 1.82 -5.54
N PRO A 29 16.96 3.13 -5.33
CA PRO A 29 16.50 4.04 -6.39
C PRO A 29 17.38 4.04 -7.65
N SER A 30 18.71 4.00 -7.48
CA SER A 30 19.67 4.03 -8.59
C SER A 30 19.61 2.80 -9.50
N THR A 31 19.19 1.64 -8.97
CA THR A 31 19.06 0.39 -9.72
C THR A 31 17.63 0.01 -10.07
N ALA A 32 16.63 0.73 -9.54
CA ALA A 32 15.21 0.38 -9.67
C ALA A 32 14.75 0.21 -11.12
N ARG A 33 15.18 1.11 -12.03
CA ARG A 33 14.84 1.00 -13.47
C ARG A 33 15.37 -0.29 -14.10
N LYS A 34 16.61 -0.68 -13.76
CA LYS A 34 17.23 -1.94 -14.23
C LYS A 34 16.51 -3.15 -13.63
N GLY A 35 16.15 -3.09 -12.36
CA GLY A 35 15.39 -4.16 -11.68
C GLY A 35 14.03 -4.41 -12.31
N ASN A 36 13.30 -3.34 -12.66
CA ASN A 36 12.02 -3.43 -13.36
C ASN A 36 12.19 -4.07 -14.75
N LEU A 37 13.17 -3.61 -15.54
CA LEU A 37 13.45 -4.19 -16.85
C LEU A 37 13.80 -5.69 -16.76
N LEU A 38 14.60 -6.07 -15.78
CA LEU A 38 14.99 -7.48 -15.56
C LEU A 38 13.78 -8.35 -15.25
N SER A 39 12.86 -7.86 -14.42
CA SER A 39 11.61 -8.54 -14.07
C SER A 39 10.67 -8.65 -15.28
N ALA A 40 10.60 -7.61 -16.13
CA ALA A 40 9.82 -7.63 -17.36
C ALA A 40 10.37 -8.65 -18.37
N LEU A 41 11.70 -8.72 -18.54
CA LEU A 41 12.35 -9.73 -19.38
C LEU A 41 12.11 -11.15 -18.85
N ALA A 42 12.21 -11.35 -17.54
CA ALA A 42 11.90 -12.64 -16.90
C ALA A 42 10.46 -13.09 -17.23
N MET A 43 9.48 -12.19 -17.09
CA MET A 43 8.09 -12.47 -17.44
C MET A 43 7.91 -12.76 -18.93
N PHE A 44 8.57 -12.01 -19.81
CA PHE A 44 8.53 -12.25 -21.24
C PHE A 44 9.03 -13.66 -21.60
N PHE A 45 10.22 -14.04 -21.11
CA PHE A 45 10.77 -15.38 -21.36
C PHE A 45 9.90 -16.49 -20.78
N ALA A 46 9.36 -16.28 -19.58
CA ALA A 46 8.42 -17.20 -18.95
C ALA A 46 7.18 -17.46 -19.82
N VAL A 47 6.53 -16.40 -20.31
CA VAL A 47 5.35 -16.52 -21.18
C VAL A 47 5.71 -17.24 -22.48
N VAL A 48 6.79 -16.82 -23.15
CA VAL A 48 7.23 -17.40 -24.42
C VAL A 48 7.52 -18.89 -24.29
N VAL A 49 8.23 -19.31 -23.23
CA VAL A 49 8.60 -20.71 -23.06
C VAL A 49 7.40 -21.58 -22.65
N THR A 50 6.45 -21.02 -21.90
CA THR A 50 5.19 -21.70 -21.56
C THR A 50 4.36 -21.98 -22.81
N LEU A 51 4.42 -21.09 -23.82
CA LEU A 51 3.77 -21.31 -25.13
C LEU A 51 4.41 -22.42 -25.97
N LEU A 52 5.58 -22.93 -25.58
CA LEU A 52 6.21 -24.08 -26.24
C LEU A 52 5.75 -25.42 -25.65
N ASP A 53 5.00 -25.39 -24.54
CA ASP A 53 4.44 -26.60 -23.94
C ASP A 53 3.28 -27.15 -24.79
N LYS A 54 3.20 -28.49 -24.89
CA LYS A 54 2.40 -29.18 -25.92
C LYS A 54 0.92 -29.37 -25.55
N GLN A 55 0.43 -28.69 -24.52
CA GLN A 55 -0.96 -28.75 -24.06
C GLN A 55 -1.75 -27.46 -24.34
N ILE A 56 -1.50 -26.82 -25.49
CA ILE A 56 -2.16 -25.56 -25.85
C ILE A 56 -3.46 -25.84 -26.61
N ILE A 57 -4.58 -25.37 -26.05
CA ILE A 57 -5.91 -25.51 -26.67
C ILE A 57 -6.02 -24.68 -27.96
N SER A 58 -5.56 -23.43 -27.94
CA SER A 58 -5.49 -22.55 -29.13
C SER A 58 -4.57 -21.36 -28.90
N PHE A 59 -3.59 -21.18 -29.78
CA PHE A 59 -2.73 -19.99 -29.78
C PHE A 59 -3.50 -18.70 -30.06
N GLU A 60 -4.58 -18.77 -30.84
CA GLU A 60 -5.41 -17.62 -31.20
C GLU A 60 -6.15 -17.07 -29.97
N ILE A 61 -6.74 -17.96 -29.16
CA ILE A 61 -7.45 -17.59 -27.92
C ILE A 61 -6.46 -17.01 -26.91
N ILE A 62 -5.27 -17.62 -26.76
CA ILE A 62 -4.26 -17.11 -25.83
C ILE A 62 -3.77 -15.73 -26.28
N LEU A 63 -3.44 -15.57 -27.56
CA LEU A 63 -2.98 -14.28 -28.10
C LEU A 63 -4.04 -13.20 -27.93
N LEU A 64 -5.30 -13.50 -28.26
CA LEU A 64 -6.41 -12.56 -28.09
C LEU A 64 -6.59 -12.17 -26.62
N SER A 65 -6.52 -13.14 -25.70
CA SER A 65 -6.64 -12.88 -24.26
C SER A 65 -5.50 -12.00 -23.73
N VAL A 66 -4.26 -12.27 -24.15
CA VAL A 66 -3.09 -11.46 -23.81
C VAL A 66 -3.23 -10.05 -24.37
N LEU A 67 -3.68 -9.89 -25.61
CA LEU A 67 -3.86 -8.57 -26.23
C LEU A 67 -4.94 -7.75 -25.51
N ILE A 68 -6.10 -8.36 -25.23
CA ILE A 68 -7.19 -7.68 -24.51
C ILE A 68 -6.75 -7.30 -23.09
N GLY A 69 -6.19 -8.25 -22.34
CA GLY A 69 -5.71 -8.01 -20.98
C GLY A 69 -4.62 -6.93 -20.92
N SER A 70 -3.65 -7.00 -21.84
CA SER A 70 -2.58 -6.00 -21.93
C SER A 70 -3.11 -4.62 -22.32
N ALA A 71 -4.06 -4.54 -23.27
CA ALA A 71 -4.67 -3.28 -23.68
C ALA A 71 -5.42 -2.61 -22.51
N ILE A 72 -6.22 -3.37 -21.76
CA ILE A 72 -6.92 -2.88 -20.57
C ILE A 72 -5.92 -2.44 -19.50
N GLY A 73 -4.89 -3.26 -19.23
CA GLY A 73 -3.86 -2.95 -18.24
C GLY A 73 -3.07 -1.68 -18.58
N VAL A 74 -2.63 -1.53 -19.83
CA VAL A 74 -1.90 -0.35 -20.30
C VAL A 74 -2.79 0.90 -20.27
N PHE A 75 -4.06 0.77 -20.68
CA PHE A 75 -5.01 1.89 -20.62
C PHE A 75 -5.23 2.35 -19.19
N ALA A 76 -5.48 1.42 -18.26
CA ALA A 76 -5.68 1.73 -16.85
C ALA A 76 -4.43 2.38 -16.24
N ALA A 77 -3.25 1.80 -16.46
CA ALA A 77 -1.98 2.30 -15.92
C ALA A 77 -1.60 3.69 -16.43
N LYS A 78 -1.93 4.03 -17.68
CA LYS A 78 -1.63 5.36 -18.26
C LYS A 78 -2.61 6.46 -17.85
N LYS A 79 -3.84 6.10 -17.45
CA LYS A 79 -4.90 7.06 -17.17
C LYS A 79 -5.02 7.40 -15.68
N VAL A 80 -4.57 6.51 -14.80
CA VAL A 80 -4.65 6.72 -13.35
C VAL A 80 -3.67 7.80 -12.90
N GLU A 81 -4.15 8.72 -12.07
CA GLU A 81 -3.34 9.75 -11.41
C GLU A 81 -2.48 9.13 -10.30
N MET A 82 -1.29 9.71 -10.06
CA MET A 82 -0.33 9.18 -9.08
C MET A 82 -0.88 9.14 -7.64
N THR A 83 -1.82 10.04 -7.30
CA THR A 83 -2.55 10.03 -6.02
C THR A 83 -3.47 8.83 -5.83
N SER A 84 -3.97 8.27 -6.94
CA SER A 84 -4.88 7.13 -7.00
C SER A 84 -4.15 5.80 -7.24
N MET A 85 -2.82 5.81 -7.23
CA MET A 85 -2.00 4.61 -7.37
C MET A 85 -2.34 3.48 -6.37
N PRO A 86 -2.67 3.75 -5.08
CA PRO A 86 -3.06 2.69 -4.14
C PRO A 86 -4.28 1.86 -4.59
N GLU A 87 -5.26 2.52 -5.21
CA GLU A 87 -6.48 1.90 -5.71
C GLU A 87 -6.21 0.97 -6.89
N LEU A 88 -5.37 1.41 -7.82
CA LEU A 88 -4.97 0.61 -8.97
C LEU A 88 -4.20 -0.63 -8.54
N VAL A 89 -3.25 -0.48 -7.60
CA VAL A 89 -2.50 -1.60 -7.02
C VAL A 89 -3.43 -2.61 -6.37
N SER A 90 -4.43 -2.14 -5.61
CA SER A 90 -5.43 -3.02 -5.01
C SER A 90 -6.19 -3.84 -6.07
N LEU A 91 -6.69 -3.19 -7.13
CA LEU A 91 -7.38 -3.90 -8.21
C LEU A 91 -6.49 -4.90 -8.95
N PHE A 92 -5.24 -4.54 -9.25
CA PHE A 92 -4.30 -5.45 -9.92
C PHE A 92 -4.00 -6.69 -9.07
N ASN A 93 -3.84 -6.55 -7.75
CA ASN A 93 -3.72 -7.69 -6.84
C ASN A 93 -4.98 -8.54 -6.86
N GLY A 94 -6.16 -7.91 -6.90
CA GLY A 94 -7.43 -8.61 -7.03
C GLY A 94 -7.52 -9.46 -8.30
N VAL A 95 -7.15 -8.89 -9.45
CA VAL A 95 -7.13 -9.60 -10.74
C VAL A 95 -6.10 -10.73 -10.73
N GLY A 96 -4.94 -10.53 -10.09
CA GLY A 96 -3.96 -11.60 -9.84
C GLY A 96 -4.56 -12.77 -9.07
N GLY A 97 -5.26 -12.49 -7.97
CA GLY A 97 -5.98 -13.50 -7.19
C GLY A 97 -7.08 -14.21 -8.00
N LEU A 98 -7.84 -13.48 -8.81
CA LEU A 98 -8.86 -14.05 -9.69
C LEU A 98 -8.25 -14.99 -10.75
N SER A 99 -7.08 -14.65 -11.28
CA SER A 99 -6.32 -15.51 -12.19
C SER A 99 -5.91 -16.82 -11.50
N SER A 100 -5.34 -16.75 -10.28
CA SER A 100 -5.00 -17.96 -9.51
C SER A 100 -6.23 -18.82 -9.19
N LEU A 101 -7.38 -18.20 -8.90
CA LEU A 101 -8.64 -18.92 -8.73
C LEU A 101 -9.04 -19.65 -10.00
N ALA A 102 -9.01 -18.98 -11.15
CA ALA A 102 -9.39 -19.57 -12.43
C ALA A 102 -8.48 -20.75 -12.80
N VAL A 103 -7.16 -20.60 -12.59
CA VAL A 103 -6.18 -21.67 -12.80
C VAL A 103 -6.44 -22.85 -11.87
N ALA A 104 -6.69 -22.60 -10.59
CA ALA A 104 -6.96 -23.64 -9.60
C ALA A 104 -8.27 -24.40 -9.90
N TYR A 105 -9.32 -23.67 -10.30
CA TYR A 105 -10.58 -24.27 -10.72
C TYR A 105 -10.41 -25.12 -11.98
N ALA A 106 -9.65 -24.63 -12.97
CA ALA A 106 -9.32 -25.39 -14.17
C ALA A 106 -8.52 -26.67 -13.84
N ALA A 107 -7.59 -26.61 -12.88
CA ALA A 107 -6.87 -27.79 -12.43
C ALA A 107 -7.80 -28.84 -11.80
N ILE A 108 -8.75 -28.42 -10.96
CA ILE A 108 -9.71 -29.33 -10.30
C ILE A 108 -10.64 -30.02 -11.32
N VAL A 109 -11.10 -29.29 -12.35
CA VAL A 109 -12.07 -29.82 -13.33
C VAL A 109 -11.39 -30.52 -14.52
N GLY A 110 -10.16 -30.15 -14.85
CA GLY A 110 -9.49 -30.57 -16.08
C GLY A 110 -8.83 -31.93 -16.04
N GLU A 111 -8.46 -32.44 -14.86
CA GLU A 111 -7.73 -33.70 -14.73
C GLU A 111 -8.58 -34.83 -14.13
N VAL A 112 -8.65 -35.95 -14.85
CA VAL A 112 -9.28 -37.19 -14.35
C VAL A 112 -8.26 -37.90 -13.45
N GLN A 113 -8.61 -38.10 -12.17
CA GLN A 113 -7.77 -38.70 -11.11
C GLN A 113 -6.62 -37.82 -10.58
N LEU A 114 -6.96 -36.70 -9.97
CA LEU A 114 -6.03 -35.90 -9.18
C LEU A 114 -5.61 -36.59 -7.89
N SER A 115 -4.33 -36.44 -7.52
CA SER A 115 -3.89 -36.80 -6.18
C SER A 115 -4.57 -35.92 -5.12
N THR A 116 -4.79 -36.47 -3.92
CA THR A 116 -5.34 -35.72 -2.78
C THR A 116 -4.52 -34.46 -2.48
N PHE A 117 -3.20 -34.53 -2.65
CA PHE A 117 -2.32 -33.36 -2.49
C PHE A 117 -2.66 -32.24 -3.49
N VAL A 118 -2.79 -32.57 -4.78
CA VAL A 118 -3.12 -31.57 -5.81
C VAL A 118 -4.51 -30.98 -5.55
N LEU A 119 -5.51 -31.80 -5.17
CA LEU A 119 -6.84 -31.30 -4.81
C LEU A 119 -6.81 -30.31 -3.64
N ILE A 120 -6.07 -30.64 -2.57
CA ILE A 120 -5.93 -29.75 -1.40
C ILE A 120 -5.28 -28.44 -1.80
N VAL A 121 -4.16 -28.49 -2.55
CA VAL A 121 -3.42 -27.29 -2.90
C VAL A 121 -4.16 -26.44 -3.94
N SER A 122 -4.87 -27.05 -4.88
CA SER A 122 -5.80 -26.34 -5.79
C SER A 122 -6.94 -25.68 -5.01
N PHE A 123 -7.54 -26.35 -4.04
CA PHE A 123 -8.56 -25.74 -3.19
C PHE A 123 -8.00 -24.53 -2.42
N LEU A 124 -6.78 -24.62 -1.88
CA LEU A 124 -6.12 -23.49 -1.21
C LEU A 124 -5.87 -22.33 -2.18
N ALA A 125 -5.39 -22.60 -3.40
CA ALA A 125 -5.19 -21.59 -4.43
C ALA A 125 -6.50 -20.89 -4.81
N LEU A 126 -7.59 -21.66 -4.95
CA LEU A 126 -8.95 -21.15 -5.21
C LEU A 126 -9.44 -20.27 -4.06
N LEU A 127 -9.33 -20.74 -2.83
CA LEU A 127 -9.75 -20.03 -1.63
C LEU A 127 -9.01 -18.69 -1.48
N ILE A 128 -7.67 -18.74 -1.50
CA ILE A 128 -6.84 -17.55 -1.32
C ILE A 128 -7.06 -16.58 -2.50
N GLY A 129 -7.20 -17.08 -3.73
CA GLY A 129 -7.50 -16.28 -4.91
C GLY A 129 -8.84 -15.54 -4.82
N ALA A 130 -9.92 -16.21 -4.42
CA ALA A 130 -11.24 -15.60 -4.22
C ALA A 130 -11.24 -14.55 -3.12
N VAL A 131 -10.63 -14.86 -1.97
CA VAL A 131 -10.50 -13.93 -0.84
C VAL A 131 -9.71 -12.69 -1.27
N THR A 132 -8.63 -12.89 -2.03
CA THR A 132 -7.81 -11.80 -2.56
C THR A 132 -8.60 -10.91 -3.51
N PHE A 133 -9.30 -11.49 -4.48
CA PHE A 133 -10.10 -10.75 -5.45
C PHE A 133 -11.18 -9.90 -4.76
N SER A 134 -12.04 -10.54 -3.99
CA SER A 134 -13.17 -9.88 -3.34
C SER A 134 -12.72 -8.87 -2.27
N GLY A 135 -11.69 -9.20 -1.49
CA GLY A 135 -11.09 -8.28 -0.52
C GLY A 135 -10.48 -7.04 -1.19
N SER A 136 -9.77 -7.22 -2.30
CA SER A 136 -9.20 -6.12 -3.08
C SER A 136 -10.26 -5.20 -3.68
N VAL A 137 -11.39 -5.75 -4.13
CA VAL A 137 -12.51 -4.93 -4.61
C VAL A 137 -13.08 -4.05 -3.49
N ILE A 138 -13.22 -4.56 -2.27
CA ILE A 138 -13.67 -3.75 -1.13
C ILE A 138 -12.62 -2.71 -0.72
N ALA A 139 -11.33 -3.07 -0.70
CA ALA A 139 -10.25 -2.14 -0.41
C ALA A 139 -10.19 -0.99 -1.44
N TRP A 140 -10.30 -1.32 -2.73
CA TRP A 140 -10.46 -0.34 -3.81
C TRP A 140 -11.67 0.57 -3.60
N ALA A 141 -12.85 0.00 -3.29
CA ALA A 141 -14.06 0.78 -3.11
C ALA A 141 -13.95 1.77 -1.94
N LYS A 142 -13.26 1.38 -0.86
CA LYS A 142 -13.01 2.26 0.30
C LYS A 142 -11.99 3.36 -0.01
N LEU A 143 -10.92 3.03 -0.73
CA LEU A 143 -9.88 4.00 -1.08
C LEU A 143 -10.36 5.02 -2.11
N SER A 144 -11.12 4.57 -3.11
CA SER A 144 -11.76 5.41 -4.14
C SER A 144 -12.94 6.22 -3.62
N GLU A 145 -13.22 6.15 -2.31
CA GLU A 145 -14.31 6.85 -1.63
C GLU A 145 -15.71 6.53 -2.17
N ARG A 146 -15.82 5.47 -3.00
CA ARG A 146 -17.10 4.90 -3.46
C ARG A 146 -17.83 4.15 -2.35
N MET A 147 -17.10 3.72 -1.33
CA MET A 147 -17.57 3.16 -0.09
C MET A 147 -17.05 3.98 1.08
N ILE A 148 -17.82 4.07 2.16
CA ILE A 148 -17.43 4.79 3.37
C ILE A 148 -16.15 4.17 3.94
N GLY A 149 -15.13 4.99 4.20
CA GLY A 149 -13.83 4.53 4.72
C GLY A 149 -13.84 4.08 6.18
N ARG A 150 -14.88 4.40 6.98
CA ARG A 150 -14.97 3.94 8.38
C ARG A 150 -15.21 2.42 8.45
N PRO A 151 -14.74 1.74 9.51
CA PRO A 151 -15.09 0.34 9.78
C PRO A 151 -16.60 0.07 9.65
N ILE A 152 -16.97 -0.94 8.86
CA ILE A 152 -18.35 -1.40 8.72
C ILE A 152 -18.46 -2.74 9.46
N VAL A 153 -19.13 -2.71 10.61
CA VAL A 153 -19.34 -3.88 11.47
C VAL A 153 -20.81 -4.08 11.80
N PHE A 154 -21.21 -5.34 12.01
CA PHE A 154 -22.57 -5.69 12.41
C PHE A 154 -22.60 -6.62 13.64
N LYS A 155 -23.74 -6.64 14.35
CA LYS A 155 -23.91 -7.44 15.56
C LYS A 155 -23.79 -8.94 15.23
N GLY A 156 -22.89 -9.65 15.92
CA GLY A 156 -22.66 -11.08 15.70
C GLY A 156 -21.71 -11.43 14.55
N GLN A 157 -21.01 -10.46 13.96
CA GLN A 157 -20.09 -10.69 12.84
C GLN A 157 -18.97 -11.69 13.15
N VAL A 158 -18.46 -11.74 14.39
CA VAL A 158 -17.47 -12.77 14.77
C VAL A 158 -18.04 -14.17 14.62
N VAL A 159 -19.27 -14.40 15.07
CA VAL A 159 -19.96 -15.70 14.94
C VAL A 159 -20.19 -16.02 13.46
N ALA A 160 -20.64 -15.04 12.68
CA ALA A 160 -20.83 -15.21 11.24
C ALA A 160 -19.52 -15.58 10.51
N ASN A 161 -18.40 -14.92 10.86
CA ASN A 161 -17.08 -15.23 10.30
C ASN A 161 -16.63 -16.65 10.67
N VAL A 162 -16.83 -17.08 11.93
CA VAL A 162 -16.49 -18.44 12.37
C VAL A 162 -17.33 -19.48 11.63
N LEU A 163 -18.64 -19.26 11.49
CA LEU A 163 -19.51 -20.14 10.72
C LEU A 163 -19.12 -20.20 9.24
N LEU A 164 -18.73 -19.07 8.66
CA LEU A 164 -18.25 -19.00 7.28
C LEU A 164 -16.95 -19.80 7.11
N ILE A 165 -15.99 -19.68 8.03
CA ILE A 165 -14.76 -20.48 8.02
C ILE A 165 -15.09 -21.97 8.11
N ALA A 166 -15.99 -22.37 9.01
CA ALA A 166 -16.42 -23.76 9.13
C ALA A 166 -17.08 -24.28 7.85
N ALA A 167 -17.91 -23.46 7.20
CA ALA A 167 -18.53 -23.78 5.92
C ALA A 167 -17.49 -23.92 4.80
N ILE A 168 -16.48 -23.05 4.76
CA ILE A 168 -15.37 -23.13 3.79
C ILE A 168 -14.58 -24.44 4.00
N VAL A 169 -14.20 -24.76 5.23
CA VAL A 169 -13.47 -26.01 5.54
C VAL A 169 -14.30 -27.24 5.14
N THR A 170 -15.60 -27.22 5.43
CA THR A 170 -16.52 -28.29 5.02
C THR A 170 -16.62 -28.40 3.51
N SER A 171 -16.75 -27.28 2.79
CA SER A 171 -16.78 -27.28 1.33
C SER A 171 -15.47 -27.81 0.75
N GLY A 172 -14.31 -27.44 1.31
CA GLY A 172 -13.01 -27.96 0.89
C GLY A 172 -12.86 -29.46 1.08
N TYR A 173 -13.35 -29.99 2.21
CA TYR A 173 -13.40 -31.44 2.42
C TYR A 173 -14.27 -32.14 1.35
N LEU A 174 -15.41 -31.56 1.00
CA LEU A 174 -16.30 -32.09 -0.05
C LEU A 174 -15.67 -32.00 -1.45
N VAL A 175 -14.96 -30.91 -1.76
CA VAL A 175 -14.20 -30.80 -3.03
C VAL A 175 -13.11 -31.86 -3.12
N VAL A 176 -12.41 -32.16 -2.03
CA VAL A 176 -11.33 -33.15 -2.02
C VAL A 176 -11.87 -34.59 -2.10
N THR A 177 -13.00 -34.88 -1.44
CA THR A 177 -13.57 -36.23 -1.39
C THR A 177 -14.50 -36.54 -2.56
N GLN A 178 -15.13 -35.52 -3.14
CA GLN A 178 -16.11 -35.63 -4.23
C GLN A 178 -15.83 -34.57 -5.31
N PRO A 179 -14.64 -34.57 -5.95
CA PRO A 179 -14.24 -33.55 -6.93
C PRO A 179 -15.12 -33.56 -8.20
N GLU A 180 -15.80 -34.66 -8.49
CA GLU A 180 -16.71 -34.77 -9.65
C GLU A 180 -17.97 -33.89 -9.50
N ILE A 181 -18.33 -33.48 -8.28
CA ILE A 181 -19.54 -32.71 -8.00
C ILE A 181 -19.23 -31.22 -8.06
N THR A 182 -19.51 -30.61 -9.21
CA THR A 182 -19.26 -29.19 -9.48
C THR A 182 -19.96 -28.22 -8.53
N THR A 183 -21.08 -28.64 -7.93
CA THR A 183 -21.81 -27.84 -6.92
C THR A 183 -20.92 -27.47 -5.73
N TRP A 184 -20.03 -28.37 -5.29
CA TRP A 184 -19.12 -28.08 -4.18
C TRP A 184 -18.07 -27.03 -4.56
N HIS A 185 -17.61 -27.01 -5.81
CA HIS A 185 -16.69 -25.99 -6.30
C HIS A 185 -17.34 -24.60 -6.28
N TYR A 186 -18.56 -24.48 -6.80
CA TYR A 186 -19.26 -23.19 -6.81
C TYR A 186 -19.62 -22.70 -5.41
N LEU A 187 -19.97 -23.63 -4.51
CA LEU A 187 -20.17 -23.30 -3.10
C LEU A 187 -18.87 -22.77 -2.47
N ALA A 188 -17.75 -23.47 -2.66
CA ALA A 188 -16.45 -23.04 -2.16
C ALA A 188 -16.05 -21.64 -2.68
N ILE A 189 -16.22 -21.39 -3.99
CA ILE A 189 -15.94 -20.08 -4.61
C ILE A 189 -16.83 -19.00 -3.98
N GLY A 190 -18.14 -19.24 -3.89
CA GLY A 190 -19.09 -18.29 -3.31
C GLY A 190 -18.76 -17.93 -1.87
N LEU A 191 -18.47 -18.94 -1.03
CA LEU A 191 -18.09 -18.73 0.36
C LEU A 191 -16.75 -17.98 0.48
N ALA A 192 -15.76 -18.30 -0.36
CA ALA A 192 -14.47 -17.63 -0.36
C ALA A 192 -14.56 -16.15 -0.79
N LEU A 193 -15.43 -15.83 -1.77
CA LEU A 193 -15.71 -14.45 -2.16
C LEU A 193 -16.40 -13.67 -1.03
N VAL A 194 -17.36 -14.28 -0.35
CA VAL A 194 -18.00 -13.66 0.82
C VAL A 194 -16.95 -13.45 1.93
N MET A 195 -16.04 -14.39 2.13
CA MET A 195 -15.00 -14.28 3.15
C MET A 195 -14.06 -13.09 2.90
N GLY A 196 -13.61 -12.85 1.66
CA GLY A 196 -12.80 -11.68 1.37
C GLY A 196 -13.53 -10.36 1.64
N ILE A 197 -14.83 -10.30 1.35
CA ILE A 197 -15.68 -9.14 1.74
C ILE A 197 -15.72 -8.99 3.26
N MET A 198 -16.02 -10.06 3.99
CA MET A 198 -16.18 -10.04 5.46
C MET A 198 -14.89 -9.73 6.22
N VAL A 199 -13.73 -10.06 5.65
CA VAL A 199 -12.41 -9.74 6.23
C VAL A 199 -12.05 -8.27 6.06
N VAL A 200 -12.39 -7.63 4.93
CA VAL A 200 -11.97 -6.25 4.63
C VAL A 200 -13.00 -5.20 5.08
N LEU A 201 -14.29 -5.54 5.12
CA LEU A 201 -15.35 -4.65 5.63
C LEU A 201 -15.10 -4.03 7.02
N PRO A 202 -14.64 -4.78 8.05
CA PRO A 202 -14.43 -4.22 9.38
C PRO A 202 -13.19 -3.33 9.47
N ILE A 203 -12.32 -3.30 8.46
CA ILE A 203 -11.04 -2.57 8.53
C ILE A 203 -11.25 -1.11 8.10
N GLY A 204 -10.65 -0.16 8.81
CA GLY A 204 -10.78 1.28 8.54
C GLY A 204 -9.90 1.78 7.38
N GLY A 205 -10.24 2.95 6.84
CA GLY A 205 -9.67 3.54 5.62
C GLY A 205 -8.15 3.72 5.63
N ALA A 206 -7.53 4.13 6.74
CA ALA A 206 -6.07 4.24 6.79
C ALA A 206 -5.34 3.00 7.32
N ASP A 207 -6.09 1.96 7.67
CA ASP A 207 -5.52 0.61 7.78
C ASP A 207 -5.52 -0.09 6.41
N MET A 208 -6.22 0.45 5.39
CA MET A 208 -6.26 -0.12 4.03
C MET A 208 -4.88 -0.35 3.39
N PRO A 209 -3.86 0.51 3.57
CA PRO A 209 -2.54 0.25 3.00
C PRO A 209 -1.95 -1.09 3.48
N VAL A 210 -2.15 -1.43 4.77
CA VAL A 210 -1.72 -2.72 5.34
C VAL A 210 -2.52 -3.87 4.73
N VAL A 211 -3.82 -3.68 4.53
CA VAL A 211 -4.69 -4.67 3.88
C VAL A 211 -4.24 -4.94 2.44
N ILE A 212 -3.89 -3.90 1.68
CA ILE A 212 -3.44 -4.07 0.29
C ILE A 212 -2.13 -4.85 0.23
N SER A 213 -1.21 -4.56 1.16
CA SER A 213 0.05 -5.32 1.29
C SER A 213 -0.19 -6.78 1.67
N LEU A 214 -1.14 -7.04 2.58
CA LEU A 214 -1.53 -8.40 2.96
C LEU A 214 -2.17 -9.15 1.79
N LEU A 215 -3.10 -8.52 1.08
CA LEU A 215 -3.76 -9.11 -0.09
C LEU A 215 -2.77 -9.33 -1.24
N ASN A 216 -1.75 -8.48 -1.39
CA ASN A 216 -0.64 -8.72 -2.31
C ASN A 216 0.11 -10.02 -1.95
N SER A 217 0.39 -10.23 -0.67
CA SER A 217 0.98 -11.50 -0.21
C SER A 217 0.09 -12.69 -0.55
N TYR A 218 -1.23 -12.55 -0.33
CA TYR A 218 -2.18 -13.61 -0.64
C TYR A 218 -2.21 -13.93 -2.14
N SER A 219 -2.14 -12.94 -3.02
CA SER A 219 -1.98 -13.17 -4.47
C SER A 219 -0.73 -14.00 -4.77
N GLY A 220 0.40 -13.70 -4.11
CA GLY A 220 1.64 -14.49 -4.26
C GLY A 220 1.50 -15.93 -3.75
N LEU A 221 0.89 -16.12 -2.58
CA LEU A 221 0.63 -17.44 -2.00
C LEU A 221 -0.34 -18.27 -2.85
N ALA A 222 -1.39 -17.64 -3.41
CA ALA A 222 -2.32 -18.28 -4.33
C ALA A 222 -1.62 -18.73 -5.62
N ALA A 223 -0.76 -17.89 -6.19
CA ALA A 223 0.05 -18.24 -7.35
C ALA A 223 1.03 -19.39 -7.05
N CYS A 224 1.65 -19.40 -5.86
CA CYS A 224 2.52 -20.48 -5.42
C CYS A 224 1.76 -21.81 -5.29
N ALA A 225 0.58 -21.79 -4.67
CA ALA A 225 -0.30 -22.96 -4.57
C ALA A 225 -0.75 -23.44 -5.96
N ALA A 226 -1.17 -22.54 -6.86
CA ALA A 226 -1.45 -22.90 -8.25
C ALA A 226 -0.22 -23.51 -8.96
N GLY A 227 0.98 -23.01 -8.67
CA GLY A 227 2.23 -23.58 -9.16
C GLY A 227 2.46 -25.02 -8.69
N PHE A 228 2.19 -25.33 -7.43
CA PHE A 228 2.25 -26.71 -6.93
C PHE A 228 1.20 -27.62 -7.58
N ALA A 229 -0.02 -27.12 -7.78
CA ALA A 229 -1.08 -27.86 -8.45
C ALA A 229 -0.70 -28.24 -9.89
N LEU A 230 -0.04 -27.32 -10.60
CA LEU A 230 0.40 -27.51 -11.99
C LEU A 230 1.83 -28.06 -12.11
N GLN A 231 2.52 -28.36 -11.00
CA GLN A 231 3.95 -28.73 -10.97
C GLN A 231 4.85 -27.73 -11.73
N ASN A 232 4.51 -26.44 -11.68
CA ASN A 232 5.22 -25.37 -12.36
C ASN A 232 6.18 -24.65 -11.40
N ASN A 233 7.48 -24.96 -11.52
CA ASN A 233 8.54 -24.41 -10.68
C ASN A 233 8.62 -22.87 -10.73
N LEU A 234 8.33 -22.26 -11.88
CA LEU A 234 8.39 -20.81 -11.99
C LEU A 234 7.29 -20.14 -11.16
N LEU A 235 6.04 -20.64 -11.25
CA LEU A 235 4.92 -20.13 -10.46
C LEU A 235 5.16 -20.32 -8.96
N ILE A 236 5.74 -21.46 -8.55
CA ILE A 236 6.10 -21.72 -7.15
C ILE A 236 7.11 -20.66 -6.67
N VAL A 237 8.21 -20.45 -7.40
CA VAL A 237 9.27 -19.52 -6.97
C VAL A 237 8.79 -18.08 -7.01
N ALA A 238 8.16 -17.64 -8.11
CA ALA A 238 7.66 -16.27 -8.23
C ALA A 238 6.56 -15.97 -7.19
N GLY A 239 5.61 -16.90 -7.02
CA GLY A 239 4.54 -16.77 -6.03
C GLY A 239 5.06 -16.73 -4.60
N ALA A 240 5.99 -17.62 -4.23
CA ALA A 240 6.60 -17.63 -2.90
C ALA A 240 7.36 -16.33 -2.61
N LEU A 241 8.08 -15.79 -3.61
CA LEU A 241 8.82 -14.55 -3.48
C LEU A 241 7.87 -13.36 -3.23
N VAL A 242 6.84 -13.21 -4.05
CA VAL A 242 5.83 -12.14 -3.88
C VAL A 242 5.09 -12.30 -2.55
N GLY A 243 4.70 -13.53 -2.20
CA GLY A 243 4.03 -13.86 -0.95
C GLY A 243 4.85 -13.46 0.28
N ALA A 244 6.12 -13.87 0.33
CA ALA A 244 7.03 -13.55 1.42
C ALA A 244 7.30 -12.04 1.51
N SER A 245 7.58 -11.39 0.38
CA SER A 245 7.81 -9.94 0.32
C SER A 245 6.60 -9.16 0.83
N GLY A 246 5.38 -9.55 0.44
CA GLY A 246 4.14 -8.93 0.90
C GLY A 246 3.94 -9.06 2.41
N ILE A 247 4.21 -10.23 3.01
CA ILE A 247 4.11 -10.41 4.48
C ILE A 247 5.16 -9.56 5.21
N ILE A 248 6.39 -9.51 4.70
CA ILE A 248 7.46 -8.68 5.28
C ILE A 248 7.06 -7.21 5.25
N LEU A 249 6.61 -6.71 4.09
CA LEU A 249 6.16 -5.34 3.94
C LEU A 249 4.97 -5.03 4.87
N THR A 250 3.99 -5.93 4.94
CA THR A 250 2.84 -5.82 5.86
C THR A 250 3.30 -5.64 7.30
N ASN A 251 4.30 -6.42 7.74
CA ASN A 251 4.83 -6.34 9.10
C ASN A 251 5.62 -5.03 9.33
N ILE A 252 6.41 -4.58 8.36
CA ILE A 252 7.11 -3.28 8.43
C ILE A 252 6.10 -2.15 8.59
N MET A 253 5.02 -2.15 7.81
CA MET A 253 3.95 -1.15 7.90
C MET A 253 3.24 -1.19 9.26
N CYS A 254 2.91 -2.39 9.74
CA CYS A 254 2.30 -2.59 11.07
C CYS A 254 3.18 -1.98 12.18
N LYS A 255 4.49 -2.28 12.16
CA LYS A 255 5.45 -1.72 13.11
C LYS A 255 5.56 -0.20 13.02
N ALA A 256 5.60 0.35 11.81
CA ALA A 256 5.64 1.80 11.61
C ALA A 256 4.38 2.51 12.13
N MET A 257 3.23 1.82 12.18
CA MET A 257 1.98 2.32 12.77
C MET A 257 1.86 2.03 14.28
N ASN A 258 2.83 1.34 14.89
CA ASN A 258 2.74 0.75 16.23
C ASN A 258 1.45 -0.07 16.47
N ARG A 259 1.04 -0.84 15.46
CA ARG A 259 -0.11 -1.75 15.55
C ARG A 259 0.33 -3.15 15.12
N SER A 260 -0.15 -4.18 15.81
CA SER A 260 0.07 -5.56 15.35
C SER A 260 -0.87 -5.87 14.17
N LEU A 261 -0.51 -6.85 13.32
CA LEU A 261 -1.38 -7.31 12.24
C LEU A 261 -2.76 -7.77 12.76
N VAL A 262 -2.79 -8.39 13.95
CA VAL A 262 -4.04 -8.78 14.60
C VAL A 262 -4.88 -7.55 14.97
N ASN A 263 -4.26 -6.49 15.50
CA ASN A 263 -4.97 -5.25 15.83
C ASN A 263 -5.52 -4.54 14.59
N VAL A 264 -4.84 -4.65 13.44
CA VAL A 264 -5.30 -4.10 12.17
C VAL A 264 -6.50 -4.89 11.64
N LEU A 265 -6.40 -6.23 11.60
CA LEU A 265 -7.49 -7.10 11.13
C LEU A 265 -8.73 -7.06 12.05
N THR A 266 -8.53 -6.77 13.33
CA THR A 266 -9.61 -6.68 14.32
C THR A 266 -10.01 -5.24 14.66
N SER A 267 -9.49 -4.25 13.94
CA SER A 267 -9.64 -2.83 14.29
C SER A 267 -11.09 -2.37 14.43
N GLY A 268 -11.97 -2.85 13.55
CA GLY A 268 -13.41 -2.55 13.63
C GLY A 268 -14.16 -3.17 14.80
N PHE A 269 -13.59 -4.18 15.48
CA PHE A 269 -14.19 -4.84 16.64
C PHE A 269 -13.73 -4.26 17.97
N GLN A 270 -12.70 -3.42 17.98
CA GLN A 270 -12.20 -2.79 19.19
C GLN A 270 -13.11 -1.62 19.60
N ALA A 271 -13.34 -1.47 20.90
CA ALA A 271 -14.05 -0.31 21.42
C ALA A 271 -13.22 0.96 21.14
N VAL A 272 -13.86 2.01 20.62
CA VAL A 272 -13.21 3.31 20.45
C VAL A 272 -12.86 3.84 21.83
N VAL A 273 -11.57 3.79 22.19
CA VAL A 273 -11.07 4.43 23.40
C VAL A 273 -11.13 5.93 23.15
N SER A 274 -12.19 6.56 23.63
CA SER A 274 -12.33 8.01 23.63
C SER A 274 -11.39 8.55 24.70
N SER A 275 -10.31 9.22 24.30
CA SER A 275 -9.48 9.94 25.26
C SER A 275 -10.19 11.25 25.64
N ASP A 276 -10.72 11.35 26.85
CA ASP A 276 -11.27 12.59 27.44
C ASP A 276 -10.19 13.64 27.78
N MET A 277 -8.95 13.47 27.31
CA MET A 277 -7.89 14.46 27.48
C MET A 277 -8.17 15.67 26.59
N LYS A 278 -8.70 16.72 27.21
CA LYS A 278 -8.76 18.05 26.59
C LYS A 278 -7.36 18.58 26.41
N ILE A 279 -7.00 18.89 25.18
CA ILE A 279 -5.76 19.61 24.88
C ILE A 279 -6.00 21.08 25.24
N GLU A 280 -5.23 21.59 26.20
CA GLU A 280 -5.29 22.98 26.63
C GLU A 280 -4.24 23.81 25.88
N GLY A 281 -4.67 24.97 25.37
CA GLY A 281 -3.79 25.95 24.72
C GLY A 281 -4.55 26.81 23.71
N GLU A 282 -3.97 27.97 23.39
CA GLU A 282 -4.48 28.83 22.34
C GLU A 282 -3.74 28.57 21.03
N ILE A 283 -4.50 28.49 19.95
CA ILE A 283 -3.96 28.33 18.61
C ILE A 283 -3.40 29.66 18.14
N LYS A 284 -2.17 29.64 17.64
CA LYS A 284 -1.53 30.81 17.06
C LYS A 284 -1.61 30.75 15.54
N ALA A 285 -2.58 31.46 14.98
CA ALA A 285 -2.67 31.62 13.54
C ALA A 285 -1.59 32.58 13.02
N LEU A 286 -1.07 32.31 11.82
CA LEU A 286 -0.11 33.16 11.11
C LEU A 286 -0.56 33.25 9.65
N SER A 287 -0.49 34.45 9.06
CA SER A 287 -0.76 34.62 7.64
C SER A 287 0.39 34.07 6.81
N ALA A 288 0.16 33.77 5.53
CA ALA A 288 1.24 33.35 4.63
C ALA A 288 2.27 34.49 4.43
N GLU A 289 1.81 35.75 4.39
CA GLU A 289 2.65 36.93 4.26
C GLU A 289 3.59 37.10 5.47
N ASP A 290 3.11 36.86 6.68
CA ASP A 290 3.96 36.94 7.88
C ASP A 290 4.93 35.75 7.99
N ALA A 291 4.54 34.59 7.45
CA ALA A 291 5.38 33.40 7.44
C ALA A 291 6.61 33.57 6.52
N PHE A 292 6.49 34.38 5.46
CA PHE A 292 7.59 34.72 4.55
C PHE A 292 8.82 35.25 5.31
N TYR A 293 8.67 36.25 6.18
CA TYR A 293 9.80 36.86 6.90
C TYR A 293 10.60 35.87 7.75
N VAL A 294 9.93 34.86 8.29
CA VAL A 294 10.60 33.81 9.08
C VAL A 294 11.32 32.82 8.17
N LEU A 295 10.73 32.51 7.01
CA LEU A 295 11.33 31.61 6.03
C LEU A 295 12.52 32.25 5.30
N GLU A 296 12.44 33.54 4.98
CA GLU A 296 13.52 34.31 4.35
C GLU A 296 14.77 34.35 5.24
N ALA A 297 14.59 34.43 6.56
CA ALA A 297 15.69 34.43 7.52
C ALA A 297 16.18 33.03 7.93
N ALA A 298 15.52 31.96 7.49
CA ALA A 298 15.87 30.59 7.90
C ALA A 298 17.10 30.08 7.14
N GLN A 299 18.03 29.44 7.83
CA GLN A 299 19.19 28.79 7.19
C GLN A 299 18.94 27.30 6.93
N SER A 300 17.98 26.70 7.65
CA SER A 300 17.66 25.29 7.56
C SER A 300 16.16 25.06 7.67
N VAL A 301 15.57 24.46 6.63
CA VAL A 301 14.13 24.23 6.52
C VAL A 301 13.86 22.74 6.36
N LEU A 302 13.03 22.19 7.24
CA LEU A 302 12.57 20.82 7.18
C LEU A 302 11.12 20.76 6.69
N VAL A 303 10.88 20.16 5.54
CA VAL A 303 9.53 19.94 5.00
C VAL A 303 9.03 18.56 5.44
N ILE A 304 7.86 18.52 6.08
CA ILE A 304 7.19 17.29 6.53
C ILE A 304 5.88 17.13 5.75
N PRO A 305 5.90 16.43 4.60
CA PRO A 305 4.73 16.23 3.76
C PRO A 305 3.76 15.19 4.35
N GLY A 306 2.47 15.48 4.27
CA GLY A 306 1.39 14.56 4.60
C GLY A 306 0.40 14.37 3.46
N TYR A 307 -0.63 13.56 3.69
CA TYR A 307 -1.65 13.26 2.68
C TYR A 307 -2.40 14.51 2.18
N GLY A 308 -2.53 15.55 3.02
CA GLY A 308 -3.15 16.81 2.59
C GLY A 308 -2.40 17.51 1.45
N MET A 309 -1.08 17.36 1.36
CA MET A 309 -0.29 17.88 0.24
C MET A 309 -0.65 17.18 -1.08
N ALA A 310 -0.85 15.85 -1.03
CA ALA A 310 -1.26 15.05 -2.19
C ALA A 310 -2.67 15.41 -2.66
N VAL A 311 -3.61 15.59 -1.73
CA VAL A 311 -4.99 15.98 -2.07
C VAL A 311 -5.04 17.37 -2.71
N ALA A 312 -4.23 18.31 -2.23
CA ALA A 312 -4.15 19.65 -2.79
C ALA A 312 -3.32 19.75 -4.08
N GLN A 313 -2.63 18.68 -4.50
CA GLN A 313 -1.69 18.69 -5.63
C GLN A 313 -0.63 19.80 -5.48
N ALA A 314 -0.09 19.92 -4.26
CA ALA A 314 0.79 21.02 -3.87
C ALA A 314 2.29 20.70 -4.02
N GLN A 315 2.66 19.48 -4.44
CA GLN A 315 4.05 19.03 -4.53
C GLN A 315 4.92 19.89 -5.47
N HIS A 316 4.39 20.32 -6.62
CA HIS A 316 5.13 21.16 -7.56
C HIS A 316 5.35 22.58 -7.01
N THR A 317 4.34 23.15 -6.34
CA THR A 317 4.46 24.46 -5.71
C THR A 317 5.42 24.43 -4.52
N MET A 318 5.47 23.31 -3.78
CA MET A 318 6.49 23.12 -2.75
C MET A 318 7.89 23.01 -3.35
N LYS A 319 8.06 22.36 -4.51
CA LYS A 319 9.36 22.33 -5.21
C LYS A 319 9.81 23.73 -5.65
N GLU A 320 8.90 24.54 -6.18
CA GLU A 320 9.17 25.93 -6.54
C GLU A 320 9.60 26.74 -5.31
N LEU A 321 8.91 26.59 -4.17
CA LEU A 321 9.31 27.22 -2.91
C LEU A 321 10.67 26.69 -2.40
N GLN A 322 10.96 25.40 -2.56
CA GLN A 322 12.26 24.81 -2.23
C GLN A 322 13.38 25.52 -2.99
N GLU A 323 13.23 25.69 -4.31
CA GLU A 323 14.24 26.34 -5.16
C GLU A 323 14.51 27.78 -4.71
N LEU A 324 13.46 28.55 -4.40
CA LEU A 324 13.60 29.92 -3.89
C LEU A 324 14.29 29.99 -2.53
N LEU A 325 14.05 29.01 -1.65
CA LEU A 325 14.73 28.92 -0.35
C LEU A 325 16.21 28.57 -0.53
N GLU A 326 16.52 27.63 -1.43
CA GLU A 326 17.90 27.23 -1.76
C GLU A 326 18.69 28.36 -2.42
N ASP A 327 18.05 29.12 -3.32
CA ASP A 327 18.64 30.32 -3.95
C ASP A 327 18.96 31.41 -2.92
N ASN A 328 18.16 31.51 -1.85
CA ASN A 328 18.42 32.36 -0.69
C ASN A 328 19.44 31.77 0.30
N GLY A 329 20.02 30.61 0.00
CA GLY A 329 21.09 29.99 0.77
C GLY A 329 20.62 29.12 1.94
N ALA A 330 19.33 28.80 2.03
CA ALA A 330 18.80 27.89 3.04
C ALA A 330 18.98 26.42 2.59
N GLU A 331 19.30 25.53 3.53
CA GLU A 331 19.28 24.09 3.29
C GLU A 331 17.85 23.56 3.44
N VAL A 332 17.30 22.98 2.37
CA VAL A 332 15.97 22.35 2.42
C VAL A 332 16.09 20.82 2.43
N SER A 333 15.48 20.22 3.45
CA SER A 333 15.39 18.77 3.64
C SER A 333 13.94 18.33 3.72
N TYR A 334 13.64 17.11 3.29
CA TYR A 334 12.32 16.49 3.44
C TYR A 334 12.38 15.34 4.44
N ALA A 335 11.52 15.34 5.45
CA ALA A 335 11.34 14.21 6.36
C ALA A 335 10.12 13.39 5.96
N ILE A 336 10.36 12.16 5.52
CA ILE A 336 9.28 11.25 5.12
C ILE A 336 8.96 10.30 6.27
N HIS A 337 7.70 10.33 6.70
CA HIS A 337 7.21 9.33 7.63
C HIS A 337 6.85 8.05 6.85
N PRO A 338 7.20 6.83 7.32
CA PRO A 338 6.97 5.59 6.57
C PRO A 338 5.50 5.31 6.20
N VAL A 339 4.56 5.89 6.96
CA VAL A 339 3.10 5.75 6.74
C VAL A 339 2.42 7.06 6.33
N ALA A 340 3.18 8.07 5.88
CA ALA A 340 2.60 9.26 5.30
C ALA A 340 1.89 8.94 3.96
N GLY A 341 0.61 9.29 3.87
CA GLY A 341 -0.21 9.09 2.66
C GLY A 341 -1.17 7.90 2.75
N ARG A 342 -1.52 7.33 1.58
CA ARG A 342 -2.43 6.18 1.44
C ARG A 342 -1.76 4.89 0.92
N MET A 343 -0.44 4.89 0.76
CA MET A 343 0.35 3.68 0.44
C MET A 343 1.78 3.83 0.97
N PRO A 344 2.52 2.72 1.17
CA PRO A 344 3.96 2.79 1.41
C PRO A 344 4.67 3.58 0.32
N GLY A 345 5.52 4.52 0.72
CA GLY A 345 6.28 5.35 -0.21
C GLY A 345 5.45 6.35 -1.02
N HIS A 346 4.19 6.60 -0.64
CA HIS A 346 3.31 7.53 -1.37
C HIS A 346 3.98 8.91 -1.55
N MET A 347 4.53 9.48 -0.46
CA MET A 347 5.16 10.79 -0.53
C MET A 347 6.46 10.77 -1.35
N ASN A 348 7.26 9.70 -1.29
CA ASN A 348 8.48 9.59 -2.08
C ASN A 348 8.17 9.65 -3.59
N VAL A 349 7.12 8.95 -4.02
CA VAL A 349 6.71 8.93 -5.42
C VAL A 349 6.20 10.30 -5.88
N LEU A 350 5.38 10.97 -5.07
CA LEU A 350 4.87 12.31 -5.41
C LEU A 350 5.97 13.38 -5.45
N LEU A 351 6.95 13.31 -4.54
CA LEU A 351 8.07 14.24 -4.55
C LEU A 351 9.04 13.96 -5.70
N ALA A 352 9.23 12.70 -6.06
CA ALA A 352 9.98 12.34 -7.26
C ALA A 352 9.28 12.79 -8.55
N GLU A 353 7.94 12.79 -8.59
CA GLU A 353 7.17 13.39 -9.70
C GLU A 353 7.36 14.91 -9.78
N ALA A 354 7.52 15.58 -8.63
CA ALA A 354 7.86 16.99 -8.54
C ALA A 354 9.37 17.29 -8.72
N ASP A 355 10.18 16.30 -9.13
CA ASP A 355 11.62 16.43 -9.37
C ASP A 355 12.44 16.85 -8.14
N VAL A 356 12.03 16.43 -6.95
CA VAL A 356 12.82 16.57 -5.72
C VAL A 356 13.94 15.53 -5.70
N SER A 357 15.17 15.97 -5.41
CA SER A 357 16.33 15.07 -5.34
C SER A 357 16.18 14.07 -4.19
N TYR A 358 16.47 12.80 -4.47
CA TYR A 358 16.48 11.74 -3.46
C TYR A 358 17.46 11.99 -2.32
N GLU A 359 18.53 12.77 -2.55
CA GLU A 359 19.52 13.11 -1.53
C GLU A 359 18.94 14.03 -0.44
N GLN A 360 17.84 14.73 -0.75
CA GLN A 360 17.14 15.61 0.17
C GLN A 360 15.99 14.88 0.89
N LEU A 361 15.67 13.66 0.49
CA LEU A 361 14.62 12.83 1.08
C LEU A 361 15.22 11.98 2.19
N PHE A 362 14.94 12.34 3.43
CA PHE A 362 15.39 11.61 4.60
C PHE A 362 14.25 10.85 5.25
N GLU A 363 14.55 9.67 5.77
CA GLU A 363 13.61 8.91 6.58
C GLU A 363 13.51 9.50 7.99
N MET A 364 12.36 9.31 8.64
CA MET A 364 12.10 9.83 10.00
C MET A 364 13.23 9.54 11.01
N ASP A 365 13.79 8.32 11.00
CA ASP A 365 14.85 7.91 11.94
C ASP A 365 16.17 8.68 11.71
N GLU A 366 16.40 9.17 10.50
CA GLU A 366 17.58 9.96 10.15
C GLU A 366 17.40 11.43 10.52
N VAL A 367 16.17 11.94 10.53
CA VAL A 367 15.88 13.36 10.82
C VAL A 367 15.69 13.61 12.30
N ASN A 368 15.01 12.72 13.02
CA ASN A 368 14.68 12.90 14.44
C ASN A 368 15.89 13.26 15.34
N PRO A 369 17.09 12.67 15.18
CA PRO A 369 18.27 13.04 16.00
C PRO A 369 18.82 14.45 15.74
N ARG A 370 18.52 15.06 14.59
CA ARG A 370 19.01 16.39 14.17
C ARG A 370 17.93 17.45 14.10
N ILE A 371 16.70 17.13 14.48
CA ILE A 371 15.54 17.99 14.26
C ILE A 371 15.64 19.36 14.97
N GLU A 372 16.33 19.41 16.12
CA GLU A 372 16.58 20.62 16.91
C GLU A 372 17.48 21.64 16.18
N ASN A 373 18.24 21.19 15.18
CA ASN A 373 19.11 22.06 14.40
C ASN A 373 18.34 22.84 13.32
N TYR A 374 17.15 22.38 12.92
CA TYR A 374 16.34 23.05 11.91
C TYR A 374 15.67 24.31 12.45
N ASP A 375 15.78 25.41 11.71
CA ASP A 375 15.20 26.70 12.07
C ASP A 375 13.68 26.70 11.92
N VAL A 376 13.18 26.08 10.84
CA VAL A 376 11.76 25.98 10.54
C VAL A 376 11.40 24.57 10.09
N ALA A 377 10.39 23.97 10.71
CA ALA A 377 9.73 22.76 10.23
C ALA A 377 8.37 23.08 9.60
N ILE A 378 8.23 22.86 8.29
CA ILE A 378 6.99 23.09 7.53
C ILE A 378 6.22 21.77 7.44
N VAL A 379 5.16 21.63 8.23
CA VAL A 379 4.23 20.49 8.21
C VAL A 379 3.10 20.77 7.21
N ILE A 380 3.02 20.00 6.12
CA ILE A 380 2.06 20.24 5.03
C ILE A 380 1.03 19.13 5.00
N GLY A 381 -0.18 19.41 5.50
CA GLY A 381 -1.28 18.45 5.44
C GLY A 381 -1.01 17.13 6.18
N ALA A 382 -0.09 17.14 7.15
CA ALA A 382 0.19 16.03 8.05
C ALA A 382 -0.46 16.30 9.42
N ASN A 383 -0.91 15.25 10.09
CA ASN A 383 -1.50 15.37 11.44
C ASN A 383 -0.94 14.29 12.37
N ASP A 384 -1.37 13.04 12.20
CA ASP A 384 -1.02 11.96 13.13
C ASP A 384 0.50 11.68 13.16
N VAL A 385 1.17 11.75 12.00
CA VAL A 385 2.61 11.46 11.84
C VAL A 385 3.55 12.48 12.50
N VAL A 386 3.03 13.62 12.95
CA VAL A 386 3.76 14.65 13.70
C VAL A 386 3.17 14.87 15.09
N ASN A 387 2.27 13.99 15.54
CA ASN A 387 1.50 14.21 16.75
C ASN A 387 2.30 13.82 18.02
N PRO A 388 2.67 14.77 18.89
CA PRO A 388 3.48 14.51 20.09
C PRO A 388 2.75 13.62 21.11
N ALA A 389 1.42 13.50 21.02
CA ALA A 389 0.63 12.58 21.82
C ALA A 389 1.16 11.15 21.80
N ALA A 390 1.77 10.74 20.67
CA ALA A 390 2.36 9.43 20.52
C ALA A 390 3.51 9.17 21.52
N ARG A 391 4.23 10.23 21.94
CA ARG A 391 5.32 10.15 22.93
C ARG A 391 4.88 10.55 24.33
N GLU A 392 4.06 11.59 24.43
CA GLU A 392 3.77 12.29 25.70
C GLU A 392 2.54 11.72 26.43
N MET A 393 1.57 11.14 25.71
CA MET A 393 0.25 10.81 26.29
C MET A 393 -0.06 9.31 26.25
N LYS A 394 0.16 8.61 27.37
CA LYS A 394 -0.10 7.16 27.53
C LYS A 394 -1.54 6.73 27.22
N GLY A 395 -2.51 7.63 27.37
CA GLY A 395 -3.92 7.36 27.08
C GLY A 395 -4.33 7.58 25.62
N SER A 396 -3.41 8.04 24.77
CA SER A 396 -3.68 8.28 23.36
C SER A 396 -3.77 6.97 22.57
N PRO A 397 -4.72 6.81 21.63
CA PRO A 397 -4.78 5.68 20.70
C PRO A 397 -3.52 5.49 19.86
N ILE A 398 -2.73 6.55 19.70
CA ILE A 398 -1.46 6.53 18.93
C ILE A 398 -0.22 6.48 19.84
N TYR A 399 -0.38 6.21 21.14
CA TYR A 399 0.76 6.12 22.05
C TYR A 399 1.75 5.02 21.61
N GLY A 400 3.03 5.35 21.59
CA GLY A 400 4.12 4.50 21.12
C GLY A 400 4.30 4.47 19.59
N MET A 401 3.46 5.14 18.81
CA MET A 401 3.69 5.32 17.38
C MET A 401 4.97 6.15 17.17
N PRO A 402 5.93 5.68 16.36
CA PRO A 402 7.02 6.54 15.91
C PRO A 402 6.41 7.75 15.18
N VAL A 403 6.91 8.95 15.48
CA VAL A 403 6.46 10.18 14.84
C VAL A 403 7.68 11.02 14.49
N ILE A 404 7.53 11.92 13.51
CA ILE A 404 8.53 12.97 13.29
C ILE A 404 8.37 13.98 14.42
N ASN A 405 9.46 14.24 15.15
CA ASN A 405 9.51 15.10 16.33
C ASN A 405 9.50 16.59 15.96
N ALA A 406 8.56 17.00 15.09
CA ALA A 406 8.45 18.36 14.58
C ALA A 406 8.37 19.39 15.72
N ASP A 407 7.80 18.99 16.86
CA ASP A 407 7.68 19.82 18.05
C ASP A 407 9.01 20.31 18.63
N LEU A 408 10.13 19.64 18.31
CA LEU A 408 11.46 19.98 18.79
C LEU A 408 12.22 20.95 17.87
N ALA A 409 11.70 21.28 16.69
CA ALA A 409 12.28 22.30 15.82
C ALA A 409 12.12 23.71 16.43
N LYS A 410 12.97 24.67 16.03
CA LYS A 410 12.95 26.03 16.61
C LYS A 410 11.62 26.74 16.33
N ASN A 411 11.11 26.63 15.10
CA ASN A 411 9.77 27.08 14.71
C ASN A 411 9.06 26.00 13.89
N VAL A 412 7.74 25.90 14.02
CA VAL A 412 6.93 24.92 13.29
C VAL A 412 5.77 25.62 12.59
N PHE A 413 5.68 25.46 11.28
CA PHE A 413 4.57 25.96 10.47
C PHE A 413 3.68 24.82 10.03
N VAL A 414 2.40 24.87 10.38
CA VAL A 414 1.44 23.82 10.04
C VAL A 414 0.45 24.37 9.03
N LEU A 415 0.48 23.83 7.81
CA LEU A 415 -0.42 24.19 6.72
C LEU A 415 -1.60 23.21 6.68
N LYS A 416 -2.81 23.69 6.98
CA LYS A 416 -4.06 22.91 6.87
C LYS A 416 -5.29 23.80 6.65
N ARG A 417 -6.36 23.24 6.07
CA ARG A 417 -7.61 23.97 5.79
C ARG A 417 -8.42 24.39 7.02
N GLY A 418 -8.31 23.66 8.14
CA GLY A 418 -9.09 23.92 9.35
C GLY A 418 -8.77 22.92 10.44
N MET A 419 -9.47 22.89 11.58
CA MET A 419 -9.09 22.08 12.75
C MET A 419 -9.54 20.60 12.72
N ALA A 420 -9.95 20.07 11.56
CA ALA A 420 -10.31 18.66 11.43
C ALA A 420 -9.20 17.72 11.92
N THR A 421 -9.60 16.63 12.58
CA THR A 421 -8.73 15.58 13.09
C THR A 421 -8.09 14.78 11.95
N GLY A 422 -7.01 14.09 12.26
CA GLY A 422 -6.35 13.15 11.34
C GLY A 422 -7.12 11.84 11.24
N PHE A 423 -6.44 10.79 10.78
CA PHE A 423 -7.04 9.48 10.67
C PHE A 423 -7.35 8.87 12.04
N ALA A 424 -6.46 9.05 13.01
CA ALA A 424 -6.63 8.53 14.37
C ALA A 424 -7.81 9.16 15.11
N GLY A 425 -8.43 10.23 14.57
CA GLY A 425 -9.59 10.88 15.18
C GLY A 425 -9.27 11.57 16.50
N VAL A 426 -8.00 11.88 16.74
CA VAL A 426 -7.53 12.58 17.95
C VAL A 426 -7.03 13.98 17.61
N ASP A 427 -7.18 14.88 18.57
CA ASP A 427 -6.58 16.21 18.48
C ASP A 427 -5.05 16.11 18.61
N ASN A 428 -4.36 17.12 18.11
CA ASN A 428 -2.90 17.14 18.05
C ASN A 428 -2.33 18.26 18.94
N PRO A 429 -1.61 17.92 20.03
CA PRO A 429 -0.99 18.90 20.92
C PRO A 429 0.00 19.83 20.22
N LEU A 430 0.62 19.40 19.11
CA LEU A 430 1.57 20.23 18.34
C LEU A 430 0.96 21.59 18.00
N PHE A 431 -0.31 21.62 17.61
CA PHE A 431 -0.98 22.84 17.14
C PHE A 431 -1.13 23.91 18.21
N PHE A 432 -0.91 23.55 19.48
CA PHE A 432 -1.02 24.41 20.65
C PHE A 432 0.35 24.73 21.27
N LYS A 433 1.45 24.15 20.76
CA LYS A 433 2.80 24.41 21.28
C LYS A 433 3.26 25.84 20.94
N GLN A 434 4.09 26.40 21.82
CA GLN A 434 4.49 27.81 21.76
C GLN A 434 5.29 28.19 20.51
N ASN A 435 6.09 27.26 19.98
CA ASN A 435 6.89 27.37 18.76
C ASN A 435 6.10 27.07 17.47
N THR A 436 4.82 26.69 17.58
CA THR A 436 4.00 26.33 16.42
C THR A 436 3.12 27.50 15.96
N ARG A 437 2.98 27.64 14.64
CA ARG A 437 2.10 28.60 13.97
C ARG A 437 1.24 27.87 12.95
N MET A 438 -0.07 28.14 12.98
CA MET A 438 -1.04 27.55 12.07
C MET A 438 -1.28 28.49 10.89
N ILE A 439 -1.02 28.01 9.68
CA ILE A 439 -1.31 28.75 8.44
C ILE A 439 -2.51 28.07 7.79
N PHE A 440 -3.66 28.73 7.87
CA PHE A 440 -4.92 28.17 7.37
C PHE A 440 -5.10 28.42 5.88
N GLY A 441 -5.52 27.40 5.15
CA GLY A 441 -5.78 27.49 3.71
C GLY A 441 -5.67 26.14 3.01
N ASP A 442 -5.98 26.13 1.71
CA ASP A 442 -5.56 25.04 0.84
C ASP A 442 -4.03 25.05 0.71
N ALA A 443 -3.39 23.88 0.79
CA ALA A 443 -1.93 23.81 0.82
C ALA A 443 -1.29 24.39 -0.45
N LYS A 444 -1.90 24.20 -1.62
CA LYS A 444 -1.35 24.72 -2.88
C LYS A 444 -1.47 26.24 -2.94
N GLU A 445 -2.60 26.79 -2.51
CA GLU A 445 -2.80 28.24 -2.46
C GLU A 445 -1.86 28.92 -1.46
N THR A 446 -1.74 28.37 -0.26
CA THR A 446 -0.85 28.90 0.78
C THR A 446 0.61 28.89 0.34
N LEU A 447 1.09 27.78 -0.23
CA LEU A 447 2.45 27.70 -0.77
C LEU A 447 2.64 28.64 -1.97
N GLY A 448 1.64 28.74 -2.86
CA GLY A 448 1.70 29.66 -3.99
C GLY A 448 1.78 31.12 -3.57
N ASN A 449 1.12 31.50 -2.48
CA ASN A 449 1.26 32.84 -1.91
C ASN A 449 2.67 33.06 -1.34
N LEU A 450 3.26 32.08 -0.66
CA LEU A 450 4.64 32.16 -0.19
C LEU A 450 5.64 32.32 -1.34
N VAL A 451 5.49 31.52 -2.39
CA VAL A 451 6.30 31.62 -3.62
C VAL A 451 6.26 33.03 -4.21
N ARG A 452 5.07 33.64 -4.29
CA ARG A 452 4.93 35.03 -4.79
C ARG A 452 5.69 36.04 -3.95
N GLN A 453 5.65 35.90 -2.62
CA GLN A 453 6.39 36.80 -1.72
C GLN A 453 7.91 36.67 -1.86
N PHE A 454 8.42 35.50 -2.22
CA PHE A 454 9.85 35.30 -2.50
C PHE A 454 10.30 35.82 -3.88
N ALA A 455 9.34 36.06 -4.79
CA ALA A 455 9.61 36.54 -6.15
C ALA A 455 9.51 38.07 -6.28
N ASP A 456 8.82 38.73 -5.33
CA ASP A 456 8.73 40.19 -5.17
C ASP A 456 9.93 40.74 -4.39
#